data_AF-A0A532DFQ3-F1
#
_entry.id   AF-A0A532DFQ3-F1
#
_cell.length_a   1.000
_cell.length_b   1.000
_cell.length_c   1.000
_cell.angle_alpha   90.00
_cell.angle_beta   90.00
_cell.angle_gamma   90.00
#
_symmetry.space_group_name_H-M   'P 1'
#
loop_
_entity.id
_entity.type
_entity.pdbx_description
1 polymer ?
#
loop_
_entity_poly.entity_id
_entity_poly.type
_entity_poly.pdbx_seq_one_letter_code
_entity_poly.pdbx_strand_id
1 'polypeptide(L)'
;MTYVEPKGEIVAVSQEGDVSHVCVRFDRMDLGPIAPAGLYVDPKTGNERFQLHKLARNDGELFYFETYNSTHPLPMPGEVYSYRGWWLAEAMEAALDTKAEWVREKYPDNNDHEHCLFTWETITANSEISEGYRSKYGWITVNAYEKFIREDIYRLRRK
;
A
#
# COMPACT_ATOMS: atom_id res chain seq x y z
N MET A 1 -25.38 -7.73 2.04
CA MET A 1 -24.62 -7.60 0.78
C MET A 1 -23.22 -8.12 1.04
N THR A 2 -22.75 -9.09 0.25
CA THR A 2 -21.38 -9.58 0.35
C THR A 2 -20.51 -8.64 -0.48
N TYR A 3 -19.51 -8.02 0.14
CA TYR A 3 -18.54 -7.18 -0.57
C TYR A 3 -17.81 -8.03 -1.62
N VAL A 4 -17.65 -7.48 -2.84
CA VAL A 4 -16.96 -8.12 -3.95
C VAL A 4 -15.79 -7.25 -4.35
N GLU A 5 -14.58 -7.78 -4.24
CA GLU A 5 -13.35 -7.08 -4.62
C GLU A 5 -13.42 -6.65 -6.10
N PRO A 6 -12.90 -5.46 -6.43
CA PRO A 6 -12.67 -5.02 -7.81
C PRO A 6 -11.79 -5.99 -8.59
N LYS A 7 -11.91 -5.98 -9.91
CA LYS A 7 -11.05 -6.77 -10.80
C LYS A 7 -10.17 -5.87 -11.65
N GLY A 8 -8.93 -6.31 -11.87
CA GLY A 8 -7.98 -5.66 -12.77
C GLY A 8 -7.52 -6.61 -13.87
N GLU A 9 -7.68 -6.19 -15.12
CA GLU A 9 -7.11 -6.85 -16.30
C GLU A 9 -5.73 -6.26 -16.59
N ILE A 10 -4.74 -7.12 -16.78
CA ILE A 10 -3.40 -6.72 -17.19
C ILE A 10 -3.42 -6.41 -18.69
N VAL A 11 -3.19 -5.15 -19.04
CA VAL A 11 -3.20 -4.69 -20.44
C VAL A 11 -1.81 -4.76 -21.05
N ALA A 12 -0.79 -4.37 -20.29
CA ALA A 12 0.59 -4.39 -20.74
C ALA A 12 1.53 -4.52 -19.55
N VAL A 13 2.69 -5.14 -19.77
CA VAL A 13 3.76 -5.27 -18.78
C VAL A 13 5.10 -5.05 -19.46
N SER A 14 5.96 -4.28 -18.83
CA SER A 14 7.37 -4.17 -19.19
C SER A 14 8.23 -4.13 -17.94
N GLN A 15 9.53 -4.34 -18.10
CA GLN A 15 10.50 -4.25 -17.02
C GLN A 15 11.72 -3.46 -17.50
N GLU A 16 12.15 -2.50 -16.70
CA GLU A 16 13.37 -1.72 -16.90
C GLU A 16 14.19 -1.78 -15.61
N GLY A 17 15.28 -2.56 -15.62
CA GLY A 17 16.09 -2.80 -14.43
C GLY A 17 15.28 -3.44 -13.28
N ASP A 18 15.25 -2.77 -12.13
CA ASP A 18 14.54 -3.17 -10.92
C ASP A 18 13.07 -2.70 -10.88
N VAL A 19 12.62 -2.00 -11.91
CA VAL A 19 11.26 -1.43 -12.00
C VAL A 19 10.43 -2.22 -12.99
N SER A 20 9.30 -2.73 -12.52
CA SER A 20 8.26 -3.32 -13.37
C SER A 20 7.19 -2.27 -13.63
N HIS A 21 6.80 -2.10 -14.89
CA HIS A 21 5.72 -1.22 -15.30
C HIS A 21 4.52 -2.08 -15.69
N VAL A 22 3.38 -1.85 -15.04
CA VAL A 22 2.16 -2.64 -15.28
C VAL A 22 1.02 -1.70 -15.62
N CYS A 23 0.37 -1.93 -16.76
CA CYS A 23 -0.86 -1.25 -17.14
C CYS A 23 -2.05 -2.13 -16.79
N VAL A 24 -2.99 -1.59 -16.01
CA VAL A 24 -4.18 -2.31 -15.56
C VAL A 24 -5.43 -1.53 -15.97
N ARG A 25 -6.43 -2.26 -16.44
CA ARG A 25 -7.81 -1.77 -16.60
C ARG A 25 -8.67 -2.35 -15.48
N PHE A 26 -9.35 -1.49 -14.72
CA PHE A 26 -10.24 -1.93 -13.65
C PHE A 26 -11.69 -2.07 -14.12
N ASP A 27 -12.43 -2.99 -13.50
CA ASP A 27 -13.86 -3.18 -13.75
C ASP A 27 -14.74 -2.07 -13.13
N ARG A 28 -14.18 -1.29 -12.20
CA ARG A 28 -14.82 -0.14 -11.54
C ARG A 28 -13.76 0.86 -11.04
N MET A 29 -14.20 2.09 -10.78
CA MET A 29 -13.30 3.24 -10.54
C MET A 29 -13.32 3.80 -9.11
N ASP A 30 -14.25 3.37 -8.26
CA ASP A 30 -14.39 3.87 -6.88
C ASP A 30 -13.56 3.03 -5.91
N LEU A 31 -12.24 3.29 -5.88
CA LEU A 31 -11.23 2.41 -5.29
C LEU A 31 -10.43 3.04 -4.13
N GLY A 32 -10.70 4.29 -3.76
CA GLY A 32 -9.82 5.06 -2.86
C GLY A 32 -8.43 5.25 -3.46
N PRO A 33 -7.36 5.36 -2.64
CA PRO A 33 -5.99 5.27 -3.15
C PRO A 33 -5.77 3.97 -3.93
N ILE A 34 -5.47 4.11 -5.23
CA ILE A 34 -5.33 2.98 -6.15
C ILE A 34 -4.00 2.21 -6.00
N ALA A 35 -3.05 2.80 -5.30
CA ALA A 35 -1.80 2.20 -4.88
C ALA A 35 -1.41 2.80 -3.51
N PRO A 36 -0.65 2.10 -2.66
CA PRO A 36 -0.15 0.75 -2.87
C PRO A 36 -1.25 -0.31 -2.75
N ALA A 37 -1.13 -1.37 -3.54
CA ALA A 37 -2.15 -2.41 -3.67
C ALA A 37 -1.57 -3.77 -4.08
N GLY A 38 -2.36 -4.82 -3.94
CA GLY A 38 -2.05 -6.16 -4.42
C GLY A 38 -3.03 -6.66 -5.48
N LEU A 39 -2.54 -7.50 -6.37
CA LEU A 39 -3.30 -8.31 -7.31
C LEU A 39 -3.29 -9.76 -6.83
N TYR A 40 -4.47 -10.36 -6.69
CA TYR A 40 -4.68 -11.68 -6.09
C TYR A 40 -5.35 -12.62 -7.07
N VAL A 41 -4.90 -13.88 -7.09
CA VAL A 41 -5.59 -14.95 -7.84
C VAL A 41 -6.94 -15.26 -7.20
N ASP A 42 -6.94 -15.39 -5.87
CA ASP A 42 -8.14 -15.54 -5.05
C ASP A 42 -7.99 -14.67 -3.79
N PRO A 43 -8.83 -13.63 -3.62
CA PRO A 43 -8.74 -12.71 -2.49
C PRO A 43 -9.08 -13.36 -1.14
N LYS A 44 -9.73 -14.54 -1.12
CA LYS A 44 -10.05 -15.28 0.11
C LYS A 44 -8.86 -16.05 0.65
N THR A 45 -7.97 -16.50 -0.23
CA THR A 45 -6.77 -17.26 0.16
C THR A 45 -5.59 -16.35 0.49
N GLY A 46 -5.68 -15.06 0.14
CA GLY A 46 -4.56 -14.14 0.26
C GLY A 46 -3.41 -14.46 -0.69
N ASN A 47 -3.64 -15.29 -1.72
CA ASN A 47 -2.62 -15.66 -2.70
C ASN A 47 -2.33 -14.47 -3.62
N GLU A 48 -1.44 -13.61 -3.14
CA GLU A 48 -0.95 -12.43 -3.83
C GLU A 48 -0.06 -12.84 -5.01
N ARG A 49 -0.48 -12.40 -6.20
CA ARG A 49 0.23 -12.66 -7.43
C ARG A 49 1.27 -11.59 -7.71
N PHE A 50 0.90 -10.32 -7.49
CA PHE A 50 1.74 -9.19 -7.84
C PHE A 50 1.37 -7.96 -7.01
N GLN A 51 2.34 -7.08 -6.78
CA GLN A 51 2.15 -5.85 -6.02
C GLN A 51 2.16 -4.65 -6.96
N LEU A 52 1.39 -3.61 -6.64
CA LEU A 52 1.32 -2.34 -7.34
C LEU A 52 1.76 -1.25 -6.34
N HIS A 53 3.01 -0.80 -6.41
CA HIS A 53 3.55 0.10 -5.37
C HIS A 53 3.14 1.55 -5.56
N LYS A 54 3.21 2.04 -6.80
CA LYS A 54 2.96 3.45 -7.12
C LYS A 54 2.12 3.58 -8.38
N LEU A 55 1.13 4.46 -8.36
CA LEU A 55 0.45 4.90 -9.57
C LEU A 55 1.31 5.97 -10.25
N ALA A 56 1.89 5.64 -11.40
CA ALA A 56 2.74 6.54 -12.18
C ALA A 56 1.94 7.41 -13.15
N ARG A 57 0.88 6.85 -13.76
CA ARG A 57 0.01 7.58 -14.71
C ARG A 57 -1.41 7.02 -14.69
N ASN A 58 -2.39 7.87 -14.97
CA ASN A 58 -3.78 7.49 -15.19
C ASN A 58 -4.32 8.22 -16.42
N ASP A 59 -4.89 7.47 -17.34
CA ASP A 59 -5.39 7.95 -18.64
C ASP A 59 -6.93 7.85 -18.72
N GLY A 60 -7.60 7.73 -17.57
CA GLY A 60 -9.04 7.53 -17.43
C GLY A 60 -9.41 6.05 -17.37
N GLU A 61 -9.16 5.29 -18.44
CA GLU A 61 -9.48 3.86 -18.50
C GLU A 61 -8.32 2.96 -18.04
N LEU A 62 -7.09 3.46 -18.20
CA LEU A 62 -5.86 2.71 -17.97
C LEU A 62 -5.04 3.33 -16.86
N PHE A 63 -4.60 2.47 -15.95
CA PHE A 63 -3.79 2.81 -14.79
C PHE A 63 -2.40 2.19 -14.94
N TYR A 64 -1.39 3.04 -14.87
CA TYR A 64 0.00 2.64 -15.08
C TYR A 64 0.71 2.67 -13.73
N PHE A 65 1.20 1.50 -13.33
CA PHE A 65 1.84 1.30 -12.05
C PHE A 65 3.32 1.02 -12.21
N GLU A 66 4.06 1.40 -11.17
CA GLU A 66 5.43 0.96 -10.94
C GLU A 66 5.48 0.03 -9.73
N THR A 67 6.27 -1.02 -9.87
CA THR A 67 6.61 -1.95 -8.79
C THR A 67 8.12 -2.08 -8.74
N TYR A 68 8.68 -1.97 -7.54
CA TYR A 68 10.12 -1.90 -7.30
C TYR A 68 10.58 -3.16 -6.59
N ASN A 69 11.70 -3.73 -7.02
CA ASN A 69 12.30 -4.91 -6.36
C ASN A 69 11.32 -6.08 -6.20
N SER A 70 10.42 -6.29 -7.17
CA SER A 70 9.44 -7.38 -7.11
C SER A 70 10.14 -8.73 -7.05
N THR A 71 9.78 -9.55 -6.07
CA THR A 71 10.16 -10.97 -6.00
C THR A 71 9.14 -11.88 -6.70
N HIS A 72 7.97 -11.33 -7.05
CA HIS A 72 6.92 -12.06 -7.74
C HIS A 72 7.18 -12.10 -9.24
N PRO A 73 6.85 -13.22 -9.93
CA PRO A 73 6.87 -13.27 -11.39
C PRO A 73 5.96 -12.19 -11.98
N LEU A 74 6.39 -11.57 -13.07
CA LEU A 74 5.58 -10.61 -13.81
C LEU A 74 4.25 -11.24 -14.25
N PRO A 75 3.13 -10.51 -14.17
CA PRO A 75 1.88 -10.97 -14.72
C PRO A 75 1.93 -10.91 -16.25
N MET A 76 1.03 -11.65 -16.92
CA MET A 76 0.93 -11.67 -18.38
C MET A 76 -0.24 -10.79 -18.84
N PRO A 77 -0.10 -10.08 -19.98
CA PRO A 77 -1.23 -9.40 -20.62
C PRO A 77 -2.41 -10.35 -20.86
N GLY A 78 -3.62 -9.85 -20.59
CA GLY A 78 -4.88 -10.60 -20.66
C GLY A 78 -5.27 -11.34 -19.37
N GLU A 79 -4.37 -11.47 -18.39
CA GLU A 79 -4.72 -12.03 -17.09
C GLU A 79 -5.62 -11.08 -16.29
N VAL A 80 -6.55 -11.64 -15.52
CA VAL A 80 -7.47 -10.90 -14.67
C VAL A 80 -7.30 -11.32 -13.22
N TYR A 81 -7.10 -10.35 -12.35
CA TYR A 81 -6.88 -10.55 -10.93
C TYR A 81 -7.90 -9.80 -10.08
N SER A 82 -8.10 -10.27 -8.84
CA SER A 82 -8.80 -9.47 -7.84
C SER A 82 -7.85 -8.39 -7.31
N TYR A 83 -8.32 -7.17 -7.25
CA TYR A 83 -7.58 -6.01 -6.77
C TYR A 83 -7.93 -5.73 -5.31
N ARG A 84 -6.93 -5.42 -4.49
CA ARG A 84 -7.13 -4.92 -3.12
C ARG A 84 -6.13 -3.80 -2.83
N GLY A 85 -6.65 -2.60 -2.61
CA GLY A 85 -5.88 -1.48 -2.08
C GLY A 85 -5.52 -1.72 -0.62
N TRP A 86 -4.31 -1.34 -0.21
CA TRP A 86 -3.85 -1.55 1.16
C TRP A 86 -4.03 -0.33 2.05
N TRP A 87 -4.08 0.86 1.45
CA TRP A 87 -4.07 2.12 2.19
C TRP A 87 -5.37 2.88 2.04
N LEU A 88 -5.81 3.45 3.15
CA LEU A 88 -6.84 4.50 3.18
C LEU A 88 -6.24 5.85 2.76
N ALA A 89 -7.10 6.84 2.52
CA ALA A 89 -6.68 8.17 2.11
C ALA A 89 -5.72 8.81 3.13
N GLU A 90 -6.00 8.63 4.42
CA GLU A 90 -5.22 9.16 5.53
C GLU A 90 -3.79 8.58 5.55
N ALA A 91 -3.65 7.30 5.23
CA ALA A 91 -2.33 6.65 5.11
C ALA A 91 -1.54 7.23 3.93
N MET A 92 -2.21 7.40 2.77
CA MET A 92 -1.59 8.03 1.62
C MET A 92 -1.15 9.48 1.92
N GLU A 93 -2.01 10.26 2.56
CA GLU A 93 -1.68 11.63 2.99
C GLU A 93 -0.47 11.66 3.94
N ALA A 94 -0.43 10.76 4.93
CA ALA A 94 0.68 10.67 5.88
C ALA A 94 2.02 10.32 5.19
N ALA A 95 2.01 9.42 4.20
CA ALA A 95 3.21 9.06 3.45
C ALA A 95 3.72 10.18 2.53
N LEU A 96 2.81 10.99 1.98
CA LEU A 96 3.15 12.09 1.07
C LEU A 96 3.55 13.38 1.80
N ASP A 97 3.10 13.60 3.04
CA ASP A 97 3.43 14.80 3.81
C ASP A 97 4.88 14.77 4.34
N THR A 98 5.78 15.37 3.57
CA THR A 98 7.20 15.53 3.94
C THR A 98 7.47 16.54 5.04
N LYS A 99 6.44 17.28 5.50
CA LYS A 99 6.55 18.27 6.58
C LYS A 99 6.00 17.74 7.90
N ALA A 100 5.40 16.56 7.92
CA ALA A 100 4.92 15.96 9.15
C ALA A 100 6.08 15.66 10.09
N GLU A 101 5.98 16.14 11.32
CA GLU A 101 6.92 15.79 12.38
C GLU A 101 6.47 14.49 13.04
N TRP A 102 7.38 13.53 13.10
CA TRP A 102 7.15 12.23 13.71
C TRP A 102 8.05 12.11 14.94
N VAL A 103 7.43 11.87 16.10
CA VAL A 103 8.15 11.74 17.37
C VAL A 103 8.08 10.29 17.82
N ARG A 104 9.24 9.70 18.13
CA ARG A 104 9.29 8.34 18.70
C ARG A 104 8.94 8.41 20.18
N GLU A 105 7.94 7.64 20.60
CA GLU A 105 7.50 7.57 21.98
C GLU A 105 6.97 6.18 22.34
N LYS A 106 6.93 5.89 23.65
CA LYS A 106 6.24 4.72 24.18
C LYS A 106 4.74 4.95 24.11
N TYR A 107 3.99 3.92 23.72
CA TYR A 107 2.55 3.96 23.74
C TYR A 107 2.04 4.15 25.19
N PRO A 108 1.02 4.99 25.43
CA PRO A 108 0.52 5.24 26.78
C PRO A 108 -0.02 3.97 27.44
N ASP A 109 0.32 3.77 28.72
CA ASP A 109 -0.20 2.65 29.52
C ASP A 109 -1.57 3.00 30.10
N ASN A 110 -2.58 3.00 29.23
CA ASN A 110 -3.96 3.36 29.54
C ASN A 110 -4.96 2.24 29.18
N ASN A 111 -4.49 1.01 28.97
CA ASN A 111 -5.26 -0.15 28.47
C ASN A 111 -5.95 0.07 27.10
N ASP A 112 -5.49 1.05 26.32
CA ASP A 112 -5.97 1.29 24.97
C ASP A 112 -5.06 0.61 23.92
N HIS A 113 -5.49 0.64 22.67
CA HIS A 113 -4.67 0.27 21.53
C HIS A 113 -4.98 1.15 20.33
N GLU A 114 -3.98 1.31 19.48
CA GLU A 114 -4.13 1.93 18.16
C GLU A 114 -3.74 0.92 17.09
N HIS A 115 -4.27 1.08 15.89
CA HIS A 115 -3.80 0.34 14.73
C HIS A 115 -2.86 1.21 13.92
N CYS A 116 -1.72 0.64 13.56
CA CYS A 116 -0.76 1.29 12.68
C CYS A 116 -1.43 1.68 11.36
N LEU A 117 -1.35 2.94 11.01
CA LEU A 117 -1.98 3.52 9.82
C LEU A 117 -1.64 2.78 8.51
N PHE A 118 -0.43 2.21 8.41
CA PHE A 118 0.07 1.58 7.17
C PHE A 118 -0.07 0.07 7.11
N THR A 119 -0.02 -0.61 8.25
CA THR A 119 0.09 -2.09 8.35
C THR A 119 -1.06 -2.72 9.12
N TRP A 120 -1.88 -1.90 9.80
CA TRP A 120 -2.93 -2.32 10.72
C TRP A 120 -2.45 -3.12 11.94
N GLU A 121 -1.13 -3.25 12.12
CA GLU A 121 -0.52 -3.85 13.31
C GLU A 121 -0.96 -3.10 14.58
N THR A 122 -1.37 -3.84 15.60
CA THR A 122 -1.79 -3.27 16.89
C THR A 122 -0.58 -2.71 17.66
N ILE A 123 -0.72 -1.49 18.17
CA ILE A 123 0.23 -0.80 19.04
C ILE A 123 -0.44 -0.63 20.40
N THR A 124 0.17 -1.18 21.45
CA THR A 124 -0.33 -1.05 22.83
C THR A 124 0.80 -1.23 23.83
N ALA A 125 0.70 -0.55 24.98
CA ALA A 125 1.74 -0.54 26.01
C ALA A 125 2.09 -1.95 26.55
N ASN A 126 1.12 -2.87 26.51
CA ASN A 126 1.23 -4.21 27.08
C ASN A 126 1.51 -5.31 26.03
N SER A 127 2.11 -4.94 24.89
CA SER A 127 2.46 -5.88 23.80
C SER A 127 3.94 -5.79 23.41
N GLU A 128 4.36 -6.68 22.51
CA GLU A 128 5.69 -6.63 21.89
C GLU A 128 5.92 -5.30 21.13
N ILE A 129 4.85 -4.65 20.67
CA ILE A 129 4.88 -3.35 19.99
C ILE A 129 4.32 -2.29 20.95
N SER A 130 5.16 -1.89 21.90
CA SER A 130 4.84 -0.87 22.92
C SER A 130 5.46 0.51 22.65
N GLU A 131 6.14 0.66 21.52
CA GLU A 131 6.67 1.95 21.05
C GLU A 131 6.39 2.15 19.56
N GLY A 132 6.32 3.41 19.15
CA GLY A 132 6.04 3.79 17.77
C GLY A 132 6.41 5.24 17.51
N TYR A 133 6.04 5.71 16.33
CA TYR A 133 6.10 7.13 16.00
C TYR A 133 4.70 7.72 15.99
N ARG A 134 4.55 8.90 16.59
CA ARG A 134 3.31 9.66 16.59
C ARG A 134 3.47 10.96 15.82
N SER A 135 2.44 11.33 15.06
CA SER A 135 2.30 12.63 14.41
C SER A 135 0.84 13.10 14.48
N LYS A 136 0.52 14.18 13.74
CA LYS A 136 -0.88 14.59 13.51
C LYS A 136 -1.73 13.51 12.82
N TYR A 137 -1.12 12.53 12.18
CA TYR A 137 -1.79 11.41 11.50
C TYR A 137 -2.05 10.19 12.41
N GLY A 138 -1.68 10.27 13.70
CA GLY A 138 -1.82 9.17 14.65
C GLY A 138 -0.54 8.38 14.86
N TRP A 139 -0.69 7.12 15.28
CA TRP A 139 0.40 6.22 15.62
C TRP A 139 0.77 5.28 14.47
N ILE A 140 2.05 5.05 14.29
CA ILE A 140 2.58 4.00 13.41
C ILE A 140 3.68 3.23 14.12
N THR A 141 3.85 1.95 13.73
CA THR A 141 4.95 1.13 14.26
C THR A 141 6.29 1.71 13.83
N VAL A 142 7.36 1.41 14.60
CA VAL A 142 8.73 1.78 14.22
C VAL A 142 9.06 1.26 12.81
N ASN A 143 8.71 0.01 12.51
CA ASN A 143 8.92 -0.60 11.20
C ASN A 143 8.18 0.13 10.06
N ALA A 144 6.94 0.54 10.29
CA ALA A 144 6.16 1.30 9.31
C ALA A 144 6.76 2.70 9.07
N TYR A 145 7.22 3.38 10.12
CA TYR A 145 7.94 4.65 9.98
C TYR A 145 9.19 4.48 9.11
N GLU A 146 10.04 3.49 9.40
CA GLU A 146 11.27 3.30 8.63
C GLU A 146 10.98 3.02 7.16
N LYS A 147 10.03 2.12 6.86
CA LYS A 147 9.71 1.73 5.49
C LYS A 147 9.02 2.84 4.70
N PHE A 148 7.94 3.38 5.24
CA PHE A 148 7.03 4.23 4.47
C PHE A 148 7.33 5.72 4.62
N ILE A 149 7.81 6.15 5.79
CA ILE A 149 8.12 7.56 6.05
C ILE A 149 9.59 7.88 5.79
N ARG A 150 10.54 7.08 6.27
CA ARG A 150 11.98 7.36 6.08
C ARG A 150 12.48 6.91 4.71
N GLU A 151 12.27 5.65 4.36
CA GLU A 151 12.90 5.02 3.18
C GLU A 151 12.11 5.23 1.88
N ASP A 152 10.82 5.56 1.97
CA ASP A 152 9.93 5.65 0.82
C ASP A 152 10.00 4.37 -0.04
N ILE A 153 9.78 3.20 0.54
CA ILE A 153 9.98 1.93 -0.20
C ILE A 153 9.10 1.82 -1.47
N TYR A 154 8.01 2.58 -1.54
CA TYR A 154 7.13 2.71 -2.70
C TYR A 154 7.40 3.95 -3.56
N ARG A 155 8.49 4.67 -3.30
CA ARG A 155 8.97 5.84 -4.07
C ARG A 155 7.87 6.86 -4.38
N LEU A 156 6.91 7.03 -3.47
CA LEU A 156 5.71 7.83 -3.67
C LEU A 156 6.04 9.31 -3.84
N ARG A 157 7.13 9.76 -3.21
CA ARG A 157 7.55 11.18 -3.19
C ARG A 157 8.51 11.54 -4.32
N ARG A 158 8.96 10.54 -5.10
CA ARG A 158 9.84 10.76 -6.26
C ARG A 158 9.00 11.13 -7.49
N LYS A 159 9.50 12.06 -8.31
CA LYS A 159 8.88 12.42 -9.59
C LYS A 159 9.36 11.51 -10.70
#